data_AF-A0A8C5KRQ3-F1
#
_entry.id   AF-A0A8C5KRQ3-F1
#
_cell.length_a   1.000
_cell.length_b   1.000
_cell.length_c   1.000
_cell.angle_alpha   90.00
_cell.angle_beta   90.00
_cell.angle_gamma   90.00
#
_symmetry.space_group_name_H-M   'P 1'
#
loop_
_entity.id
_entity.type
_entity.pdbx_description
1 polymer ?
#
loop_
_entity_poly.entity_id
_entity_poly.type
_entity_poly.pdbx_seq_one_letter_code
_entity_poly.pdbx_strand_id
1 'polypeptide(L)'
;MERRRMNLPTGPDTLCFDKDEFMKEDFDVDHFVSDCRKRVQLEELRDDLELYYKLLKTAMVELINKDYADFVNLSTNLVGMDRALNQLSVPLGQLREEVLVSPQIMLNSLQKHNMLVCLGFLSLVSLWFVFCMVSGCNPPLQKCCK
;
A
#
# COMPACT_ATOMS: atom_id res chain seq x y z
N MET A 1 20.31 -22.23 -5.04
CA MET A 1 19.70 -21.42 -6.11
C MET A 1 18.89 -22.38 -6.96
N GLU A 2 17.56 -22.31 -6.86
CA GLU A 2 16.66 -23.16 -7.65
C GLU A 2 16.97 -22.93 -9.14
N ARG A 3 17.52 -23.95 -9.81
CA ARG A 3 17.79 -23.91 -11.24
C ARG A 3 16.43 -23.85 -11.92
N ARG A 4 15.91 -22.64 -12.19
CA ARG A 4 14.64 -22.45 -12.93
C ARG A 4 14.78 -23.27 -14.20
N ARG A 5 14.05 -24.39 -14.28
CA ARG A 5 13.88 -25.12 -15.52
C ARG A 5 13.22 -24.15 -16.47
N MET A 6 14.00 -23.60 -17.39
CA MET A 6 13.46 -22.84 -18.51
C MET A 6 12.58 -23.83 -19.24
N ASN A 7 11.26 -23.69 -19.11
CA ASN A 7 10.32 -24.49 -19.88
C ASN A 7 10.39 -23.96 -21.30
N LEU A 8 11.41 -24.40 -22.04
CA LEU A 8 11.49 -24.11 -23.46
C LEU A 8 10.26 -24.73 -24.13
N PRO A 9 9.71 -24.06 -25.14
CA PRO A 9 8.62 -24.63 -25.92
C PRO A 9 9.05 -25.99 -26.48
N THR A 10 8.13 -26.94 -26.48
CA THR A 10 8.37 -28.24 -27.11
C THR A 10 8.49 -28.02 -28.62
N GLY A 11 9.70 -28.07 -29.15
CA GLY A 11 9.93 -28.10 -30.60
C GLY A 11 9.18 -29.28 -31.25
N PRO A 12 8.86 -29.19 -32.55
CA PRO A 12 8.16 -30.26 -33.25
C PRO A 12 8.94 -31.57 -33.16
N ASP A 13 8.24 -32.69 -32.98
CA ASP A 13 8.84 -34.04 -32.87
C ASP A 13 9.53 -34.50 -34.17
N THR A 14 9.49 -33.69 -35.23
CA THR A 14 10.07 -33.95 -36.55
C THR A 14 11.51 -33.49 -36.69
N LEU A 15 12.09 -32.82 -35.69
CA LEU A 15 13.47 -32.33 -35.76
C LEU A 15 14.47 -33.49 -35.85
N CYS A 16 15.50 -33.33 -36.68
CA CYS A 16 16.56 -34.33 -36.83
C CYS A 16 17.56 -34.43 -35.64
N PHE A 17 17.35 -33.62 -34.60
CA PHE A 17 18.21 -33.53 -33.41
C PHE A 17 17.41 -33.46 -32.12
N ASP A 18 18.06 -33.86 -31.02
CA ASP A 18 17.57 -33.61 -29.68
C ASP A 18 17.94 -32.18 -29.25
N LYS A 19 16.93 -31.41 -28.86
CA LYS A 19 17.07 -30.05 -28.36
C LYS A 19 17.76 -29.97 -26.99
N ASP A 20 17.71 -31.05 -26.20
CA ASP A 20 18.36 -31.10 -24.88
C ASP A 20 19.89 -31.15 -25.02
N GLU A 21 20.41 -31.51 -26.20
CA GLU A 21 21.84 -31.46 -26.52
C GLU A 21 22.42 -30.04 -26.35
N PHE A 22 21.65 -29.01 -26.70
CA PHE A 22 22.06 -27.60 -26.55
C PHE A 22 22.13 -27.13 -25.08
N MET A 23 21.55 -27.89 -24.16
CA MET A 23 21.51 -27.55 -22.72
C MET A 23 22.61 -28.27 -21.92
N LYS A 24 23.39 -29.13 -22.58
CA LYS A 24 24.53 -29.83 -21.97
C LYS A 24 25.69 -28.87 -21.73
N GLU A 25 26.38 -29.04 -20.61
CA GLU A 25 27.54 -28.22 -20.24
C GLU A 25 28.76 -28.49 -21.16
N ASP A 26 28.82 -29.68 -21.75
CA ASP A 26 29.85 -30.19 -22.65
C ASP A 26 29.43 -30.16 -24.14
N PHE A 27 28.50 -29.29 -24.51
CA PHE A 27 28.04 -29.17 -25.89
C PHE A 27 29.19 -28.83 -26.85
N ASP A 28 29.42 -29.72 -27.83
CA ASP A 28 30.40 -29.56 -28.89
C ASP A 28 29.73 -29.51 -30.26
N VAL A 29 29.96 -28.41 -30.99
CA VAL A 29 29.30 -28.14 -32.27
C VAL A 29 29.75 -29.13 -33.34
N ASP A 30 31.05 -29.46 -33.38
CA ASP A 30 31.61 -30.33 -34.40
C ASP A 30 31.09 -31.76 -34.24
N HIS A 31 31.04 -32.26 -33.00
CA HIS A 31 30.43 -33.53 -32.64
C HIS A 31 28.94 -33.56 -32.97
N PHE A 32 28.19 -32.53 -32.58
CA PHE A 32 26.76 -32.41 -32.86
C PHE A 32 26.45 -32.47 -34.36
N VAL A 33 27.15 -31.67 -35.18
CA VAL A 33 26.93 -31.64 -36.63
C VAL A 33 27.37 -32.95 -37.28
N SER A 34 28.47 -33.55 -36.82
CA SER A 34 28.94 -34.85 -37.30
C SER A 34 27.91 -35.95 -37.05
N ASP A 35 27.31 -35.97 -35.86
CA ASP A 35 26.28 -36.94 -35.50
C ASP A 35 24.98 -36.73 -36.28
N CYS A 36 24.58 -35.49 -36.51
CA CYS A 36 23.40 -35.18 -37.33
C CYS A 36 23.61 -35.56 -38.80
N ARG A 37 24.80 -35.30 -39.37
CA ARG A 37 25.15 -35.69 -40.76
C ARG A 37 25.14 -37.19 -41.01
N LYS A 38 25.26 -38.03 -39.98
CA LYS A 38 25.10 -39.49 -40.12
C LYS A 38 23.64 -39.89 -40.39
N ARG A 39 22.68 -39.02 -40.04
CA ARG A 39 21.24 -39.29 -40.12
C ARG A 39 20.55 -38.53 -41.27
N VAL A 40 20.93 -37.28 -41.50
CA VAL A 40 20.28 -36.38 -42.46
C VAL A 40 21.28 -35.59 -43.31
N GLN A 41 20.80 -35.00 -44.41
CA GLN A 41 21.60 -34.09 -45.24
C GLN A 41 21.81 -32.75 -44.51
N LEU A 42 22.85 -32.01 -44.89
CA LEU A 42 23.22 -30.76 -44.22
C LEU A 42 22.15 -29.68 -44.41
N GLU A 43 21.50 -29.68 -45.57
CA GLU A 43 20.41 -28.78 -45.93
C GLU A 43 19.19 -28.98 -45.02
N GLU A 44 18.83 -30.24 -44.75
CA GLU A 44 17.73 -30.60 -43.85
C GLU A 44 18.04 -30.19 -42.41
N LEU A 45 19.27 -30.45 -41.95
CA LEU A 45 19.73 -29.97 -40.64
C LEU A 45 19.64 -28.44 -40.52
N ARG A 46 20.05 -27.70 -41.56
CA ARG A 46 19.95 -26.24 -41.58
C ARG A 46 18.50 -25.78 -41.45
N ASP A 47 17.60 -26.38 -42.23
CA ASP A 47 16.20 -25.98 -42.26
C ASP A 47 15.52 -26.28 -40.91
N ASP A 48 15.84 -27.41 -40.28
CA ASP A 48 15.38 -27.77 -38.93
C ASP A 48 15.91 -26.83 -37.85
N LEU A 49 17.19 -26.43 -37.94
CA LEU A 49 17.78 -25.44 -37.03
C LEU A 49 17.11 -24.08 -37.18
N GLU A 50 16.82 -23.66 -38.42
CA GLU A 50 16.12 -22.39 -38.67
C GLU A 50 14.68 -22.43 -38.14
N LEU A 51 13.98 -23.55 -38.32
CA LEU A 51 12.64 -23.77 -37.78
C LEU A 51 12.65 -23.67 -36.24
N TYR A 52 13.57 -24.39 -35.59
CA TYR A 52 13.70 -24.36 -34.14
C TYR A 52 14.07 -22.97 -33.61
N TYR A 53 14.95 -22.24 -34.29
CA TYR A 53 15.30 -20.87 -33.94
C TYR A 53 14.09 -19.92 -33.99
N LYS A 54 13.27 -19.99 -35.05
CA LYS A 54 12.05 -19.17 -35.16
C LYS A 54 11.06 -19.47 -34.04
N LEU A 55 10.87 -20.75 -33.73
CA LEU A 55 9.99 -21.20 -32.66
C LEU A 55 10.48 -20.68 -31.30
N LEU A 56 11.77 -20.84 -31.01
CA LEU A 56 12.38 -20.35 -29.77
C LEU A 56 12.24 -18.83 -29.64
N LYS A 57 12.50 -18.08 -30.71
CA LYS A 57 12.35 -16.62 -30.73
C LYS A 57 10.92 -16.20 -30.39
N THR A 58 9.92 -16.83 -31.00
CA THR A 58 8.50 -16.55 -30.72
C THR A 58 8.15 -16.86 -29.27
N ALA A 59 8.53 -18.03 -28.77
CA ALA A 59 8.24 -18.41 -27.39
C ALA A 59 8.92 -17.52 -26.36
N MET A 60 10.14 -17.03 -26.64
CA MET A 60 10.80 -16.05 -25.77
C MET A 60 9.99 -14.76 -25.66
N VAL A 61 9.46 -14.26 -26.79
CA VAL A 61 8.59 -13.08 -26.80
C VAL A 61 7.30 -13.34 -26.03
N GLU A 62 6.69 -14.51 -26.19
CA GLU A 62 5.48 -14.91 -25.47
C GLU A 62 5.70 -15.00 -23.96
N LEU A 63 6.84 -15.58 -23.52
CA LEU A 63 7.20 -15.64 -22.11
C LEU A 63 7.32 -14.24 -21.51
N ILE A 64 7.98 -13.31 -22.22
CA ILE A 64 8.08 -11.91 -21.79
C ILE A 64 6.70 -11.25 -21.74
N ASN A 65 5.88 -11.45 -22.77
CA ASN A 65 4.54 -10.87 -22.83
C ASN A 65 3.64 -11.40 -21.71
N LYS A 66 3.75 -12.68 -21.37
CA LYS A 66 3.05 -13.29 -20.26
C LYS A 66 3.49 -12.69 -18.93
N ASP A 67 4.79 -12.63 -18.68
CA ASP A 67 5.34 -12.03 -17.46
C ASP A 67 4.96 -10.55 -17.34
N TYR A 68 4.93 -9.83 -18.46
CA TYR A 68 4.47 -8.44 -18.52
C TYR A 68 2.98 -8.32 -18.19
N ALA A 69 2.12 -9.19 -18.74
CA ALA A 69 0.70 -9.21 -18.45
C ALA A 69 0.44 -9.50 -16.96
N ASP A 70 1.16 -10.47 -16.39
CA ASP A 70 1.08 -10.81 -14.97
C ASP A 70 1.52 -9.62 -14.10
N PHE A 71 2.60 -8.92 -14.46
CA PHE A 71 3.06 -7.71 -13.77
C PHE A 71 2.02 -6.57 -13.82
N VAL A 72 1.42 -6.32 -15.00
CA VAL A 72 0.37 -5.31 -15.16
C VAL A 72 -0.88 -5.65 -14.35
N ASN A 73 -1.29 -6.92 -14.33
CA ASN A 73 -2.42 -7.37 -13.51
C ASN A 73 -2.13 -7.19 -12.01
N LEU A 74 -0.95 -7.60 -11.55
CA LEU A 74 -0.53 -7.44 -10.15
C LEU A 74 -0.50 -5.96 -9.74
N SER A 75 0.10 -5.09 -10.55
CA SER A 75 0.16 -3.65 -10.26
C SER A 75 -1.23 -3.01 -10.23
N THR A 76 -2.14 -3.40 -11.12
CA THR A 76 -3.53 -2.92 -11.14
C THR A 76 -4.27 -3.36 -9.88
N ASN A 77 -4.12 -4.61 -9.46
CA ASN A 77 -4.74 -5.14 -8.25
C ASN A 77 -4.22 -4.43 -6.98
N LEU A 78 -2.91 -4.14 -6.92
CA LEU A 78 -2.30 -3.41 -5.82
C LEU A 78 -2.81 -1.96 -5.72
N VAL A 79 -2.92 -1.25 -6.86
CA VAL A 79 -3.53 0.09 -6.90
C VAL A 79 -4.99 0.04 -6.47
N GLY A 80 -5.74 -0.99 -6.89
CA GLY A 80 -7.12 -1.20 -6.43
C GLY A 80 -7.21 -1.39 -4.92
N MET A 81 -6.29 -2.16 -4.33
CA MET A 81 -6.21 -2.38 -2.88
C MET A 81 -5.85 -1.10 -2.11
N ASP A 82 -4.90 -0.30 -2.61
CA ASP A 82 -4.55 0.99 -2.01
C ASP A 82 -5.75 1.95 -1.94
N ARG A 83 -6.56 1.99 -3.00
CA ARG A 83 -7.81 2.77 -3.00
C ARG A 83 -8.80 2.29 -1.95
N ALA A 84 -8.99 0.98 -1.82
CA ALA A 84 -9.87 0.40 -0.80
C ALA A 84 -9.37 0.70 0.62
N LEU A 85 -8.04 0.62 0.84
CA LEU A 85 -7.42 1.02 2.10
C LEU A 85 -7.66 2.50 2.41
N ASN A 86 -7.49 3.38 1.43
CA ASN A 86 -7.73 4.81 1.60
C ASN A 86 -9.21 5.12 1.89
N GLN A 87 -10.15 4.39 1.29
CA GLN A 87 -11.59 4.50 1.61
C GLN A 87 -11.92 4.10 3.05
N LEU A 88 -11.10 3.28 3.71
CA LEU A 88 -11.27 2.90 5.10
C LEU A 88 -10.45 3.79 6.05
N SER A 89 -9.21 4.14 5.70
CA SER A 89 -8.31 4.91 6.55
C SER A 89 -8.78 6.34 6.78
N VAL A 90 -9.35 6.98 5.75
CA VAL A 90 -9.89 8.35 5.84
C VAL A 90 -11.04 8.45 6.85
N PRO A 91 -12.13 7.67 6.73
CA PRO A 91 -13.22 7.75 7.70
C PRO A 91 -12.81 7.30 9.10
N LEU A 92 -11.88 6.34 9.23
CA LEU A 92 -11.32 5.96 10.54
C LEU A 92 -10.50 7.10 11.17
N GLY A 93 -9.74 7.86 10.36
CA GLY A 93 -9.04 9.05 10.81
C GLY A 93 -9.98 10.15 11.29
N GLN A 94 -11.05 10.41 10.53
CA GLN A 94 -12.11 11.36 10.89
C GLN A 94 -12.81 10.96 12.19
N LEU A 95 -13.21 9.69 12.31
CA LEU A 95 -13.83 9.17 13.53
C LEU A 95 -12.91 9.30 14.75
N ARG A 96 -11.62 9.02 14.59
CA ARG A 96 -10.63 9.21 15.66
C ARG A 96 -10.55 10.68 16.08
N GLU A 97 -10.56 11.60 15.13
CA GLU A 97 -10.51 13.04 15.41
C GLU A 97 -11.79 13.50 16.13
N GLU A 98 -12.97 13.07 15.67
CA GLU A 98 -14.25 13.35 16.34
C GLU A 98 -14.28 12.85 17.80
N VAL A 99 -13.79 11.63 18.04
CA VAL A 99 -13.70 11.05 19.39
C VAL A 99 -12.72 11.81 20.29
N LEU A 100 -11.63 12.34 19.74
CA LEU A 100 -10.65 13.12 20.51
C LEU A 100 -11.13 14.55 20.79
N VAL A 101 -11.87 15.14 19.86
CA VAL A 101 -12.35 16.53 19.95
C VAL A 101 -13.59 16.65 20.85
N SER A 102 -14.46 15.63 20.86
CA SER A 102 -15.69 15.61 21.68
C SER A 102 -15.45 15.88 23.18
N PRO A 103 -14.52 15.19 23.88
CA PRO A 103 -14.21 15.45 25.28
C PRO A 103 -13.67 16.86 25.51
N GLN A 104 -12.85 17.38 24.58
CA GLN A 104 -12.23 18.70 24.70
C GLN A 104 -13.28 19.81 24.60
N ILE A 105 -14.23 19.68 23.67
CA ILE A 105 -15.36 20.62 23.53
C ILE A 105 -16.24 20.58 24.78
N MET A 106 -16.55 19.38 25.30
CA MET A 106 -17.36 19.22 26.51
C MET A 106 -16.69 19.87 27.74
N LEU A 107 -15.39 19.66 27.93
CA LEU A 107 -14.60 20.29 29.01
C LEU A 107 -14.58 21.82 28.89
N ASN A 108 -14.33 22.35 27.69
CA ASN A 108 -14.33 23.79 27.45
C ASN A 108 -15.70 24.42 27.72
N SER A 109 -16.77 23.72 27.39
CA SER A 109 -18.15 24.17 27.64
C SER A 109 -18.47 24.22 29.13
N LEU A 110 -18.10 23.18 29.88
CA LEU A 110 -18.26 23.14 31.34
C LEU A 110 -17.46 24.25 32.04
N GLN A 111 -16.21 24.49 31.59
CA GLN A 111 -15.37 25.54 32.17
C GLN A 111 -15.94 26.94 31.91
N LYS A 112 -16.49 27.21 30.71
CA LYS A 112 -17.17 28.48 30.39
C LYS A 112 -18.38 28.71 31.30
N HIS A 113 -19.22 27.71 31.50
CA HIS A 113 -20.37 27.82 32.39
C HIS A 113 -19.94 28.10 33.84
N ASN A 114 -18.91 27.41 34.36
CA ASN A 114 -18.42 27.64 35.71
C ASN A 114 -17.81 29.04 35.88
N MET A 115 -17.07 29.53 34.87
CA MET A 115 -16.55 30.91 34.85
C MET A 115 -17.66 31.96 34.86
N LEU A 116 -18.73 31.77 34.08
CA LEU A 116 -19.87 32.69 34.04
C LEU A 116 -20.58 32.74 35.40
N VAL A 117 -20.75 31.59 36.05
CA VAL A 117 -21.34 31.49 37.40
C VAL A 117 -20.47 32.20 38.43
N CYS A 118 -19.15 32.00 38.41
CA CYS A 118 -18.21 32.70 39.29
C CYS A 118 -18.23 34.22 39.09
N LEU A 119 -18.24 34.70 37.85
CA LEU A 119 -18.33 36.13 37.52
C LEU A 119 -19.66 36.73 38.01
N GLY A 120 -20.77 36.00 37.85
CA GLY A 120 -22.07 36.40 38.39
C GLY A 120 -22.06 36.51 39.92
N PHE A 121 -21.45 35.55 40.60
CA PHE A 121 -21.34 35.55 42.06
C PHE A 121 -20.46 36.71 42.57
N LEU A 122 -19.31 36.97 41.94
CA LEU A 122 -18.45 38.12 42.25
C LEU A 122 -19.19 39.45 42.08
N SER A 123 -19.96 39.60 40.99
CA SER A 123 -20.77 40.80 40.76
C SER A 123 -21.83 40.99 41.84
N LEU A 124 -22.53 39.93 42.24
CA LEU A 124 -23.50 39.98 43.35
C LEU A 124 -22.86 40.37 44.68
N VAL A 125 -21.67 39.84 44.99
CA VAL A 125 -20.92 40.21 46.19
C VAL A 125 -20.50 41.69 46.15
N SER A 126 -20.04 42.19 45.01
CA SER A 126 -19.72 43.61 44.83
C SER A 126 -20.94 44.51 44.98
N LEU A 127 -22.08 44.14 44.38
CA LEU A 127 -23.35 44.85 44.53
C LEU A 127 -23.83 44.86 45.98
N TRP A 128 -23.69 43.74 46.69
CA TRP A 128 -24.01 43.65 48.11
C TRP A 128 -23.13 44.57 48.97
N PHE A 129 -21.82 44.64 48.68
CA PHE A 129 -20.91 45.55 49.37
C PHE A 129 -21.25 47.02 49.13
N VAL A 130 -21.55 47.39 47.88
CA VAL A 130 -22.00 48.75 47.53
C VAL A 130 -23.32 49.08 48.21
N PHE A 131 -24.28 48.14 48.23
CA PHE A 131 -25.56 48.30 48.91
C PHE A 131 -25.40 48.49 50.43
N CYS A 132 -24.52 47.72 51.09
CA CYS A 132 -24.17 47.90 52.49
C CYS A 132 -23.55 49.30 52.75
N MET A 133 -22.65 49.76 51.88
CA MET A 133 -22.04 51.08 52.01
C MET A 133 -23.06 52.22 51.87
N VAL A 134 -23.96 52.14 50.88
CA VAL A 134 -25.02 53.14 50.63
C VAL A 134 -26.08 53.11 51.74
N SER A 135 -26.41 51.92 52.25
CA SER A 135 -27.38 51.74 53.34
C SER A 135 -26.78 52.04 54.73
N GLY A 136 -25.52 52.50 54.80
CA GLY A 136 -24.85 52.89 56.04
C GLY A 136 -24.64 51.75 57.05
N CYS A 137 -24.82 50.50 56.64
CA CYS A 137 -24.62 49.34 57.49
C CYS A 137 -23.19 48.84 57.31
N ASN A 138 -22.33 49.11 58.30
CA ASN A 138 -20.97 48.58 58.39
C ASN A 138 -20.98 47.22 59.15
N PRO A 139 -20.68 46.08 58.50
CA PRO A 139 -20.51 44.81 59.21
C PRO A 139 -19.01 44.48 59.39
N PRO A 140 -18.52 44.04 60.57
CA PRO A 140 -18.98 44.21 61.94
C PRO A 140 -17.88 44.91 62.76
N LEU A 141 -17.87 46.23 62.79
CA LEU A 141 -17.34 47.04 63.89
C LEU A 141 -18.30 48.24 63.92
N GLN A 142 -19.19 48.37 64.90
CA GLN A 142 -18.79 48.61 66.27
C GLN A 142 -19.92 48.22 67.23
N LYS A 143 -19.54 47.83 68.45
CA LYS A 143 -20.42 47.92 69.60
C LYS A 143 -21.03 49.33 69.67
N CYS A 144 -22.36 49.38 69.71
CA CYS A 144 -23.22 50.38 70.36
C CYS A 144 -23.15 51.85 69.93
N CYS A 145 -24.27 52.35 69.41
CA CYS A 145 -25.09 53.42 70.01
C CYS A 145 -26.51 53.22 69.46
N LYS A 146 -27.49 52.80 70.27
CA LYS A 146 -28.37 53.65 71.08
C LYS A 146 -29.05 54.74 70.27
#